data_AF-A0A4P5WBY3-F1
#
_entry.id   AF-A0A4P5WBY3-F1
#
_cell.length_a   1.000
_cell.length_b   1.000
_cell.length_c   1.000
_cell.angle_alpha   90.00
_cell.angle_beta   90.00
_cell.angle_gamma   90.00
#
_symmetry.space_group_name_H-M   'P 1'
#
loop_
_entity.id
_entity.type
_entity.pdbx_description
1 polymer ?
#
loop_
_entity_poly.entity_id
_entity_poly.type
_entity_poly.pdbx_seq_one_letter_code
_entity_poly.pdbx_strand_id
1 'polypeptide(L)'
;MSLLISYLKLCWFKSDPTNLIPSRNFSRNTIIFYFISGIIVESLITDPADGTLEVSLRTFMAFSSVATLLLFHKNILIFQRVFTAIFVCENFIMTLAILCEVLDIVLIKMHYEYHEYVGIGLAVFLVSWYLAIVAYILRRFFKYNVSRSLTLAFSYFISTYGIPMLFMDI
;
A
#
# COMPACT_ATOMS: atom_id res chain seq x y z
N MET A 1 -10.44 -3.33 18.85
CA MET A 1 -11.17 -3.49 17.56
C MET A 1 -11.66 -2.18 16.95
N SER A 2 -11.88 -1.09 17.71
CA SER A 2 -12.30 0.22 17.14
C SER A 2 -11.25 0.89 16.23
N LEU A 3 -9.95 0.74 16.54
CA LEU A 3 -8.88 1.42 15.82
C LEU A 3 -8.76 0.91 14.37
N LEU A 4 -8.73 -0.41 14.17
CA LEU A 4 -8.58 -1.03 12.84
C LEU A 4 -9.76 -0.70 11.92
N ILE A 5 -11.00 -0.74 12.43
CA ILE A 5 -12.19 -0.31 11.68
C ILE A 5 -12.10 1.18 11.30
N SER A 6 -11.52 2.01 12.17
CA SER A 6 -11.34 3.43 11.88
C SER A 6 -10.27 3.67 10.80
N TYR A 7 -9.21 2.86 10.78
CA TYR A 7 -8.25 2.83 9.67
C TYR A 7 -8.85 2.26 8.37
N LEU A 8 -9.71 1.24 8.40
CA LEU A 8 -10.42 0.80 7.18
C LEU A 8 -11.36 1.89 6.65
N LYS A 9 -12.04 2.63 7.53
CA LYS A 9 -12.84 3.80 7.14
C LYS A 9 -11.98 4.89 6.50
N LEU A 10 -10.71 5.01 6.89
CA LEU A 10 -9.76 5.93 6.24
C LEU A 10 -9.47 5.53 4.79
N CYS A 11 -9.35 4.23 4.51
CA CYS A 11 -9.14 3.74 3.13
C CYS A 11 -10.36 3.97 2.22
N TRP A 12 -11.53 4.24 2.82
CA TRP A 12 -12.76 4.69 2.15
C TRP A 12 -12.98 6.21 2.23
N PHE A 13 -11.96 7.00 2.60
CA PHE A 13 -12.04 8.46 2.76
C PHE A 13 -13.07 8.96 3.80
N LYS A 14 -13.60 8.07 4.65
CA LYS A 14 -14.66 8.38 5.64
C LYS A 14 -14.13 8.82 7.00
N SER A 15 -12.83 8.72 7.25
CA SER A 15 -12.21 9.09 8.52
C SER A 15 -11.08 10.10 8.33
N ASP A 16 -10.86 10.94 9.35
CA ASP A 16 -9.75 11.89 9.37
C ASP A 16 -8.49 11.23 9.94
N PRO A 17 -7.39 11.17 9.16
CA PRO A 17 -6.19 10.46 9.56
C PRO A 17 -5.44 11.13 10.73
N THR A 18 -5.68 12.42 10.96
CA THR A 18 -5.06 13.20 12.06
C THR A 18 -5.59 12.81 13.44
N ASN A 19 -6.81 12.26 13.51
CA ASN A 19 -7.45 11.84 14.77
C ASN A 19 -7.06 10.41 15.16
N LEU A 20 -6.39 9.69 14.28
CA LEU A 20 -5.91 8.33 14.50
C LEU A 20 -4.54 8.38 15.16
N ILE A 21 -4.49 8.04 16.45
CA ILE A 21 -3.24 7.94 17.22
C ILE A 21 -2.92 6.45 17.39
N PRO A 22 -2.00 5.88 16.59
CA PRO A 22 -1.58 4.51 16.76
C PRO A 22 -0.74 4.36 18.03
N SER A 23 -0.90 3.23 18.72
CA SER A 23 0.07 2.81 19.73
C SER A 23 1.31 2.21 19.05
N ARG A 24 2.49 2.31 19.69
CA ARG A 24 3.74 1.71 19.15
C ARG A 24 3.63 0.21 18.88
N ASN A 25 2.87 -0.51 19.71
CA ASN A 25 2.64 -1.94 19.53
C ASN A 25 1.75 -2.19 18.31
N PHE A 26 0.74 -1.34 18.08
CA PHE A 26 -0.12 -1.45 16.91
C PHE A 26 0.66 -1.21 15.61
N SER A 27 1.48 -0.16 15.54
CA SER A 27 2.28 0.13 14.35
C SER A 27 3.27 -1.01 14.03
N ARG A 28 3.93 -1.57 15.05
CA ARG A 28 4.86 -2.70 14.86
C ARG A 28 4.14 -3.95 14.38
N ASN A 29 2.97 -4.26 14.95
CA ASN A 29 2.18 -5.41 14.53
C ASN A 29 1.67 -5.26 13.09
N THR A 30 1.31 -4.05 12.65
CA THR A 30 0.92 -3.79 11.26
C THR A 30 2.07 -4.02 10.28
N ILE A 31 3.29 -3.60 10.62
CA ILE A 31 4.48 -3.85 9.78
C ILE A 31 4.78 -5.34 9.69
N ILE A 32 4.76 -6.03 10.82
CA ILE A 32 5.01 -7.47 10.87
C ILE A 32 3.94 -8.21 10.07
N PHE A 33 2.67 -7.83 10.22
CA PHE A 33 1.57 -8.40 9.46
C PHE A 33 1.73 -8.14 7.96
N TYR A 34 2.09 -6.92 7.56
CA TYR A 34 2.38 -6.60 6.17
C TYR A 34 3.50 -7.46 5.59
N PHE A 35 4.61 -7.58 6.31
CA PHE A 35 5.77 -8.33 5.85
C PHE A 35 5.47 -9.84 5.72
N ILE A 36 4.83 -10.43 6.74
CA ILE A 36 4.46 -11.85 6.72
C ILE A 36 3.39 -12.12 5.65
N SER A 37 2.34 -11.30 5.58
CA SER A 37 1.28 -11.47 4.58
C SER A 37 1.81 -11.28 3.17
N GLY A 38 2.66 -10.29 2.93
CA GLY A 38 3.32 -10.06 1.65
C GLY A 38 4.14 -11.28 1.23
N ILE A 39 5.00 -11.81 2.09
CA ILE A 39 5.82 -12.99 1.78
C ILE A 39 4.94 -14.18 1.41
N ILE A 40 3.89 -14.45 2.20
CA ILE A 40 2.99 -15.59 1.93
C ILE A 40 2.31 -15.44 0.56
N VAL A 41 1.89 -14.23 0.20
CA VAL A 41 1.17 -13.95 -1.04
C VAL A 41 2.09 -14.04 -2.25
N GLU A 42 3.22 -13.33 -2.22
CA GLU A 42 4.13 -13.31 -3.36
C GLU A 42 4.81 -14.68 -3.54
N SER A 43 5.04 -15.45 -2.46
CA SER A 43 5.49 -16.85 -2.53
C SER A 43 4.42 -17.80 -3.08
N LEU A 44 3.16 -17.38 -3.16
CA LEU A 44 2.09 -18.15 -3.77
C LEU A 44 1.99 -17.90 -5.28
N ILE A 45 2.46 -16.73 -5.73
CA ILE A 45 2.41 -16.26 -7.13
C ILE A 45 3.72 -16.60 -7.86
N THR A 46 4.86 -16.45 -7.18
CA THR A 46 6.21 -16.62 -7.72
C THR A 46 7.03 -17.60 -6.88
N ASP A 47 8.24 -17.91 -7.33
CA ASP A 47 9.18 -18.68 -6.51
C ASP A 47 9.38 -17.99 -5.15
N PRO A 48 9.37 -18.73 -4.02
CA PRO A 48 9.39 -18.14 -2.69
C PRO A 48 10.63 -17.29 -2.41
N ALA A 49 11.73 -17.52 -3.14
CA ALA A 49 12.92 -16.67 -3.09
C ALA A 49 12.67 -15.28 -3.69
N ASP A 50 12.07 -15.21 -4.87
CA ASP A 50 11.78 -13.96 -5.58
C ASP A 50 10.66 -13.19 -4.88
N GLY A 51 9.59 -13.88 -4.46
CA GLY A 51 8.51 -13.26 -3.70
C GLY A 51 8.97 -12.68 -2.36
N THR A 52 9.90 -13.33 -1.67
CA THR A 52 10.48 -12.77 -0.42
C THR A 52 11.35 -11.55 -0.71
N LEU A 53 12.14 -11.60 -1.79
CA LEU A 53 13.01 -10.50 -2.19
C LEU A 53 12.18 -9.27 -2.56
N GLU A 54 11.13 -9.45 -3.36
CA GLU A 54 10.22 -8.37 -3.77
C GLU A 54 9.57 -7.66 -2.57
N VAL A 55 9.00 -8.43 -1.64
CA VAL A 55 8.34 -7.89 -0.44
C VAL A 55 9.34 -7.17 0.44
N SER A 56 10.55 -7.71 0.57
CA SER A 56 11.62 -7.08 1.36
C SER A 56 12.07 -5.75 0.75
N LEU A 57 12.24 -5.69 -0.58
CA LEU A 57 12.62 -4.47 -1.29
C LEU A 57 11.51 -3.42 -1.20
N ARG A 58 10.25 -3.83 -1.41
CA ARG A 58 9.06 -2.98 -1.31
C ARG A 58 8.93 -2.39 0.10
N THR A 59 9.09 -3.21 1.14
CA THR A 59 9.06 -2.76 2.54
C THR A 59 10.20 -1.78 2.84
N PHE A 60 11.41 -2.06 2.38
CA PHE A 60 12.57 -1.19 2.57
C PHE A 60 12.38 0.17 1.87
N MET A 61 11.89 0.16 0.64
CA MET A 61 11.64 1.37 -0.14
C MET A 61 10.47 2.19 0.41
N ALA A 62 9.39 1.54 0.87
CA ALA A 62 8.32 2.21 1.59
C ALA A 62 8.81 2.88 2.88
N PHE A 63 9.69 2.21 3.63
CA PHE A 63 10.27 2.79 4.84
C PHE A 63 11.19 3.97 4.53
N SER A 64 12.07 3.83 3.53
CA SER A 64 13.01 4.87 3.09
C SER A 64 12.31 6.11 2.52
N SER A 65 11.28 5.93 1.70
CA SER A 65 10.52 7.03 1.09
C SER A 65 9.73 7.85 2.14
N VAL A 66 9.03 7.17 3.05
CA VAL A 66 8.34 7.85 4.16
C VAL A 66 9.33 8.49 5.12
N ALA A 67 10.47 7.84 5.40
CA ALA A 67 11.54 8.42 6.23
C ALA A 67 12.11 9.70 5.59
N THR A 68 12.41 9.68 4.29
CA THR A 68 12.90 10.84 3.55
C THR A 68 11.92 12.01 3.60
N LEU A 69 10.63 11.76 3.39
CA LEU A 69 9.57 12.78 3.46
C LEU A 69 9.48 13.45 4.85
N LEU A 70 9.79 12.71 5.91
CA LEU A 70 9.64 13.16 7.30
C LEU A 70 10.92 13.74 7.91
N LEU A 71 12.10 13.47 7.33
CA LEU A 71 13.33 14.22 7.63
C LEU A 71 13.13 15.73 7.42
N PHE A 72 12.30 16.12 6.44
CA PHE A 72 11.95 17.51 6.18
C PHE A 72 10.98 18.13 7.22
N HIS A 73 10.21 17.31 7.96
CA HIS A 73 9.20 17.79 8.91
C HIS A 73 9.57 17.62 10.40
N LYS A 74 10.71 16.98 10.71
CA LYS A 74 11.31 16.83 12.06
C LYS A 74 10.38 16.32 13.19
N ASN A 75 9.24 15.70 12.87
CA ASN A 75 8.28 15.24 13.88
C ASN A 75 8.04 13.72 13.82
N ILE A 76 8.74 12.98 14.70
CA ILE A 76 8.72 11.51 14.78
C ILE A 76 7.32 10.95 15.14
N LEU A 77 6.51 11.71 15.87
CA LEU A 77 5.15 11.28 16.23
C LEU A 77 4.21 11.33 15.03
N ILE A 78 4.37 12.32 14.14
CA ILE A 78 3.63 12.41 12.88
C ILE A 78 4.11 11.29 11.95
N PHE A 79 5.40 10.93 11.98
CA PHE A 79 5.94 9.80 11.21
C PHE A 79 5.20 8.51 11.52
N GLN A 80 5.10 8.13 12.80
CA GLN A 80 4.43 6.87 13.17
C GLN A 80 2.96 6.84 12.74
N ARG A 81 2.28 8.00 12.76
CA ARG A 81 0.87 8.12 12.35
C ARG A 81 0.68 7.96 10.85
N VAL A 82 1.43 8.73 10.05
CA VAL A 82 1.38 8.67 8.58
C VAL A 82 1.76 7.28 8.10
N PHE A 83 2.87 6.76 8.62
CA PHE A 83 3.39 5.45 8.25
C PHE A 83 2.40 4.33 8.54
N THR A 84 1.80 4.32 9.75
CA THR A 84 0.78 3.31 10.10
C THR A 84 -0.46 3.44 9.23
N ALA A 85 -0.91 4.67 8.93
CA ALA A 85 -2.08 4.89 8.08
C ALA A 85 -1.87 4.36 6.65
N ILE A 86 -0.70 4.62 6.06
CA ILE A 86 -0.34 4.14 4.73
C ILE A 86 -0.27 2.61 4.74
N PHE A 87 0.47 2.00 5.67
CA PHE A 87 0.63 0.54 5.72
C PHE A 87 -0.70 -0.19 5.96
N VAL A 88 -1.60 0.33 6.81
CA VAL A 88 -2.91 -0.32 6.99
C VAL A 88 -3.72 -0.29 5.69
N CYS A 89 -3.72 0.84 4.97
CA CYS A 89 -4.43 0.91 3.70
C CYS A 89 -3.74 0.10 2.59
N GLU A 90 -2.43 -0.03 2.65
CA GLU A 90 -1.69 -0.90 1.75
C GLU A 90 -2.06 -2.37 1.97
N ASN A 91 -2.08 -2.84 3.22
CA ASN A 91 -2.56 -4.20 3.55
C ASN A 91 -3.99 -4.44 3.02
N PHE A 92 -4.86 -3.44 3.11
CA PHE A 92 -6.22 -3.52 2.60
C PHE A 92 -6.26 -3.66 1.07
N ILE A 93 -5.49 -2.83 0.35
CA ILE A 93 -5.38 -2.91 -1.11
C ILE A 93 -4.73 -4.23 -1.55
N MET A 94 -3.67 -4.69 -0.86
CA MET A 94 -3.04 -5.99 -1.13
C MET A 94 -4.04 -7.14 -0.96
N THR A 95 -4.88 -7.11 0.07
CA THR A 95 -5.93 -8.12 0.25
C THR A 95 -6.92 -8.14 -0.91
N LEU A 96 -7.29 -6.96 -1.44
CA LEU A 96 -8.13 -6.86 -2.63
C LEU A 96 -7.43 -7.32 -3.90
N ALA A 97 -6.12 -7.07 -4.04
CA ALA A 97 -5.32 -7.54 -5.17
C ALA A 97 -5.30 -9.08 -5.23
N ILE A 98 -5.08 -9.76 -4.08
CA ILE A 98 -5.16 -11.23 -4.01
C ILE A 98 -6.51 -11.75 -4.48
N LEU A 99 -7.61 -11.08 -4.08
CA LEU A 99 -8.94 -11.47 -4.53
C LEU A 99 -9.12 -11.28 -6.04
N CYS A 100 -8.46 -10.30 -6.65
CA CYS A 100 -8.46 -10.11 -8.10
C CYS A 100 -7.68 -11.22 -8.81
N GLU A 101 -6.53 -11.65 -8.28
CA GLU A 101 -5.77 -12.79 -8.81
C GLU A 101 -6.58 -14.10 -8.72
N VAL A 102 -7.24 -14.35 -7.58
CA VAL A 102 -8.13 -15.52 -7.42
C VAL A 102 -9.29 -15.47 -8.41
N LEU A 103 -9.87 -14.28 -8.64
CA LEU A 103 -10.92 -14.08 -9.63
C LEU A 103 -10.41 -14.38 -11.04
N ASP A 104 -9.20 -13.94 -11.39
CA ASP A 104 -8.58 -14.19 -12.68
C ASP A 104 -8.38 -15.69 -12.93
N ILE A 105 -7.84 -16.42 -11.95
CA ILE A 105 -7.73 -17.90 -12.01
C ILE A 105 -9.09 -18.57 -12.27
N VAL A 106 -10.16 -18.06 -11.64
CA VAL A 106 -11.53 -18.58 -11.85
C VAL A 106 -12.03 -18.27 -13.26
N LEU A 107 -11.77 -17.06 -13.78
CA LEU A 107 -12.15 -16.65 -15.13
C LEU A 107 -11.43 -17.48 -16.20
N ILE A 108 -10.14 -17.79 -15.99
CA ILE A 108 -9.36 -18.68 -16.85
C ILE A 108 -9.98 -20.08 -16.88
N LYS A 109 -10.34 -20.63 -15.71
CA LYS A 109 -11.02 -21.93 -15.61
C LYS A 109 -12.38 -21.97 -16.32
N MET A 110 -13.07 -20.84 -16.40
CA MET A 110 -14.35 -20.69 -17.09
C MET A 110 -14.20 -20.38 -18.59
N HIS A 111 -12.97 -20.31 -19.11
CA HIS A 111 -12.64 -19.99 -20.51
C HIS A 111 -13.27 -18.67 -21.00
N TYR A 112 -13.21 -17.64 -20.15
CA TYR A 112 -13.73 -16.33 -20.50
C TYR A 112 -12.74 -15.57 -21.40
N GLU A 113 -13.14 -15.26 -22.65
CA GLU A 113 -12.27 -14.60 -23.65
C GLU A 113 -11.73 -13.23 -23.20
N TYR A 114 -12.44 -12.51 -22.33
CA TYR A 114 -12.06 -11.15 -21.91
C TYR A 114 -11.42 -11.10 -20.51
N HIS A 115 -10.89 -12.20 -19.98
CA HIS A 115 -10.31 -12.23 -18.63
C HIS A 115 -9.18 -11.20 -18.45
N GLU A 116 -8.27 -11.07 -19.42
CA GLU A 116 -7.16 -10.10 -19.38
C GLU A 116 -7.64 -8.65 -19.25
N TYR A 117 -8.69 -8.26 -19.98
CA TYR A 117 -9.25 -6.91 -19.90
C TYR A 117 -9.85 -6.62 -18.53
N VAL A 118 -10.46 -7.62 -17.90
CA VAL A 118 -11.01 -7.51 -16.55
C VAL A 118 -9.87 -7.37 -15.53
N GLY A 119 -8.83 -8.21 -15.63
CA GLY A 119 -7.64 -8.14 -14.77
C GLY A 119 -6.95 -6.77 -14.84
N ILE A 120 -6.65 -6.30 -16.05
CA ILE A 120 -6.02 -4.98 -16.27
C ILE A 120 -6.91 -3.86 -15.72
N GLY A 121 -8.22 -3.92 -15.98
CA GLY A 121 -9.18 -2.93 -15.48
C GLY A 121 -9.20 -2.85 -13.94
N LEU A 122 -9.21 -4.00 -13.27
CA LEU A 122 -9.16 -4.08 -11.81
C LEU A 122 -7.82 -3.59 -11.26
N ALA A 123 -6.69 -3.93 -11.90
CA ALA A 123 -5.37 -3.47 -11.50
C ALA A 123 -5.26 -1.94 -11.58
N VAL A 124 -5.66 -1.33 -12.70
CA VAL A 124 -5.65 0.14 -12.88
C VAL A 124 -6.55 0.82 -11.84
N PHE A 125 -7.70 0.24 -11.55
CA PHE A 125 -8.61 0.75 -10.53
C PHE A 125 -8.00 0.71 -9.13
N LEU A 126 -7.40 -0.43 -8.73
CA LEU A 126 -6.75 -0.59 -7.43
C LEU A 126 -5.58 0.37 -7.24
N VAL A 127 -4.72 0.51 -8.26
CA VAL A 127 -3.60 1.46 -8.24
C VAL A 127 -4.09 2.91 -8.12
N SER A 128 -5.10 3.28 -8.92
CA SER A 128 -5.68 4.63 -8.87
C SER A 128 -6.31 4.92 -7.50
N TRP A 129 -6.99 3.93 -6.91
CA TRP A 129 -7.56 4.04 -5.57
C TRP A 129 -6.45 4.21 -4.53
N TYR A 130 -5.41 3.39 -4.57
CA TYR A 130 -4.28 3.49 -3.65
C TYR A 130 -3.62 4.87 -3.71
N LEU A 131 -3.34 5.38 -4.91
CA LEU A 131 -2.80 6.73 -5.12
C LEU A 131 -3.72 7.81 -4.51
N ALA A 132 -5.02 7.68 -4.68
CA ALA A 132 -5.99 8.59 -4.08
C ALA A 132 -5.97 8.54 -2.54
N ILE A 133 -5.87 7.35 -1.94
CA ILE A 133 -5.74 7.17 -0.47
C ILE A 133 -4.47 7.85 0.03
N VAL A 134 -3.32 7.56 -0.57
CA VAL A 134 -2.03 8.13 -0.13
C VAL A 134 -2.05 9.66 -0.28
N ALA A 135 -2.54 10.18 -1.40
CA ALA A 135 -2.68 11.63 -1.61
C ALA A 135 -3.61 12.26 -0.56
N TYR A 136 -4.72 11.61 -0.21
CA TYR A 136 -5.63 12.07 0.84
C TYR A 136 -4.96 12.11 2.22
N ILE A 137 -4.23 11.05 2.59
CA ILE A 137 -3.48 10.96 3.86
C ILE A 137 -2.46 12.10 3.93
N LEU A 138 -1.63 12.27 2.90
CA LEU A 138 -0.61 13.32 2.85
C LEU A 138 -1.23 14.71 2.90
N ARG A 139 -2.33 14.95 2.17
CA ARG A 139 -3.07 16.21 2.19
C ARG A 139 -3.55 16.57 3.60
N ARG A 140 -4.14 15.61 4.32
CA ARG A 140 -4.69 15.85 5.66
C ARG A 140 -3.61 16.08 6.71
N PHE A 141 -2.50 15.34 6.66
CA PHE A 141 -1.41 15.49 7.64
C PHE A 141 -0.58 16.75 7.43
N PHE A 142 -0.24 17.08 6.18
CA PHE A 142 0.66 18.19 5.86
C PHE A 142 -0.06 19.48 5.44
N LYS A 143 -1.40 19.48 5.39
CA LYS A 143 -2.23 20.59 4.88
C LYS A 143 -1.78 21.08 3.50
N TYR A 144 -1.24 20.19 2.68
CA TYR A 144 -0.78 20.52 1.34
C TYR A 144 -1.95 20.74 0.36
N ASN A 145 -1.68 21.49 -0.71
CA ASN A 145 -2.59 21.58 -1.85
C ASN A 145 -2.69 20.22 -2.57
N VAL A 146 -3.84 19.94 -3.18
CA VAL A 146 -4.14 18.66 -3.86
C VAL A 146 -3.02 18.26 -4.82
N SER A 147 -2.51 19.20 -5.64
CA SER A 147 -1.44 18.92 -6.59
C SER A 147 -0.15 18.42 -5.91
N ARG A 148 0.28 19.06 -4.81
CA ARG A 148 1.50 18.63 -4.10
C ARG A 148 1.33 17.26 -3.47
N SER A 149 0.17 17.00 -2.86
CA SER A 149 -0.14 15.68 -2.29
C SER A 149 -0.17 14.58 -3.34
N LEU A 150 -0.69 14.88 -4.53
CA LEU A 150 -0.73 13.92 -5.64
C LEU A 150 0.67 13.64 -6.18
N THR A 151 1.48 14.68 -6.42
CA THR A 151 2.88 14.51 -6.86
C THR A 151 3.68 13.68 -5.87
N LEU A 152 3.51 13.92 -4.57
CA LEU A 152 4.18 13.13 -3.53
C LEU A 152 3.67 11.68 -3.48
N ALA A 153 2.37 11.45 -3.66
CA ALA A 153 1.81 10.10 -3.72
C ALA A 153 2.34 9.32 -4.94
N PHE A 154 2.45 9.97 -6.11
CA PHE A 154 3.06 9.37 -7.30
C PHE A 154 4.54 9.08 -7.10
N SER A 155 5.30 10.03 -6.54
CA SER A 155 6.73 9.83 -6.26
C SER A 155 6.94 8.67 -5.28
N TYR A 156 6.10 8.58 -4.24
CA TYR A 156 6.08 7.46 -3.31
C TYR A 156 5.75 6.14 -4.02
N PHE A 157 4.71 6.10 -4.84
CA PHE A 157 4.31 4.90 -5.58
C PHE A 157 5.42 4.41 -6.53
N ILE A 158 6.02 5.30 -7.32
CA ILE A 158 7.13 4.95 -8.23
C ILE A 158 8.33 4.42 -7.42
N SER A 159 8.63 5.02 -6.27
CA SER A 159 9.76 4.58 -5.45
C SER A 159 9.50 3.22 -4.80
N THR A 160 8.27 2.97 -4.35
CA THR A 160 7.90 1.76 -3.61
C THR A 160 7.57 0.59 -4.52
N TYR A 161 7.00 0.81 -5.70
CA TYR A 161 6.59 -0.27 -6.61
C TYR A 161 7.37 -0.27 -7.92
N GLY A 162 7.64 0.90 -8.49
CA GLY A 162 8.37 1.02 -9.76
C GLY A 162 9.82 0.56 -9.66
N ILE A 163 10.54 0.94 -8.59
CA ILE A 163 11.95 0.55 -8.44
C ILE A 163 12.10 -0.96 -8.21
N PRO A 164 11.38 -1.62 -7.27
CA PRO A 164 11.48 -3.07 -7.13
C PRO A 164 11.16 -3.84 -8.40
N MET A 165 10.14 -3.42 -9.14
CA MET A 165 9.76 -4.07 -10.40
C MET A 165 10.89 -4.00 -11.43
N LEU A 166 11.57 -2.85 -11.55
CA LEU A 166 12.74 -2.70 -12.41
C LEU A 166 13.94 -3.57 -11.98
N PHE A 167 14.07 -3.91 -10.70
CA PHE A 167 15.14 -4.79 -10.21
C PHE A 167 14.84 -6.27 -10.44
N MET A 168 13.57 -6.65 -10.54
CA MET A 168 13.13 -8.03 -10.77
C MET A 168 13.18 -8.42 -12.26
N ASP A 169 13.10 -7.43 -13.16
CA ASP A 169 13.15 -7.62 -14.62
C ASP A 169 14.59 -7.66 -15.21
N ILE A 170 15.65 -7.57 -14.38
CA ILE A 170 17.07 -7.56 -14.79
C ILE A 170 17.73 -8.91 -14.49
#